data_AF-A0A952C4K0-F1
#
_entry.id   AF-A0A952C4K0-F1
#
_cell.length_a   1.000
_cell.length_b   1.000
_cell.length_c   1.000
_cell.angle_alpha   90.00
_cell.angle_beta   90.00
_cell.angle_gamma   90.00
#
_symmetry.space_group_name_H-M   'P 1'
#
loop_
_entity.id
_entity.type
_entity.pdbx_description
1 polymer ?
#
loop_
_entity_poly.entity_id
_entity_poly.type
_entity_poly.pdbx_seq_one_letter_code
_entity_poly.pdbx_strand_id
1 'polypeptide(L)'
;MIDSTIFATSTVAPYNERWNIEMRDVNTAAGGEPWPAFQSDDPEVQPGFVTTYPEGFQAIVTNGGVYLEGHLFKVIAYDAAGNQVESDEIRVYVRHKKE
;
A
#
# COMPACT_ATOMS: atom_id res chain seq x y z
N MET A 1 -2.28 7.86 -7.40
CA MET A 1 -0.90 7.37 -7.31
C MET A 1 -0.84 6.16 -6.42
N ILE A 2 0.09 5.25 -6.69
CA ILE A 2 0.37 4.07 -5.87
C ILE A 2 1.90 4.00 -5.73
N ASP A 3 2.40 3.96 -4.50
CA ASP A 3 3.84 3.94 -4.18
C ASP A 3 4.62 5.00 -4.96
N SER A 4 4.20 6.27 -4.81
CA SER A 4 4.79 7.43 -5.49
C SER A 4 4.77 7.39 -7.04
N THR A 5 4.13 6.39 -7.65
CA THR A 5 3.97 6.25 -9.10
C THR A 5 2.59 6.69 -9.56
N ILE A 6 2.51 7.36 -10.71
CA ILE A 6 1.22 7.67 -11.35
C ILE A 6 0.58 6.36 -11.79
N PHE A 7 -0.58 6.06 -11.22
CA PHE A 7 -1.37 4.88 -11.57
C PHE A 7 -2.37 5.18 -12.69
N ALA A 8 -3.14 6.25 -12.53
CA ALA A 8 -4.18 6.65 -13.47
C ALA A 8 -4.41 8.16 -13.40
N THR A 9 -4.84 8.74 -14.52
CA THR A 9 -5.29 10.13 -14.63
C THR A 9 -6.60 10.13 -15.39
N SER A 10 -7.61 10.84 -14.87
CA SER A 10 -8.88 11.04 -15.57
C SER A 10 -9.39 12.45 -15.34
N THR A 11 -10.02 13.02 -16.36
CA THR A 11 -10.72 14.31 -16.32
C THR A 11 -12.24 14.14 -16.33
N VAL A 12 -12.75 12.91 -16.47
CA VAL A 12 -14.17 12.60 -16.59
C VAL A 12 -14.58 11.47 -15.66
N ALA A 13 -15.78 11.59 -15.08
CA ALA A 13 -16.36 10.53 -14.27
C ALA A 13 -16.81 9.34 -15.14
N PRO A 14 -16.85 8.11 -14.60
CA PRO A 14 -16.46 7.73 -13.22
C PRO A 14 -14.93 7.61 -13.03
N TYR A 15 -14.48 7.86 -11.79
CA TYR A 15 -13.06 7.74 -11.39
C TYR A 15 -12.77 6.36 -10.78
N ASN A 16 -12.95 5.30 -11.57
CA ASN A 16 -12.98 3.91 -11.08
C ASN A 16 -11.96 3.00 -11.79
N GLU A 17 -10.78 3.53 -12.11
CA GLU A 17 -9.72 2.75 -12.75
C GLU A 17 -9.37 1.51 -11.90
N ARG A 18 -9.21 0.37 -12.57
CA ARG A 18 -8.99 -0.92 -11.88
C ARG A 18 -7.51 -1.17 -11.68
N TRP A 19 -7.12 -1.34 -10.42
CA TRP A 19 -5.75 -1.70 -10.09
C TRP A 19 -5.52 -3.19 -10.28
N ASN A 20 -4.68 -3.56 -11.25
CA ASN A 20 -4.11 -4.89 -11.35
C ASN A 20 -2.98 -5.01 -10.33
N ILE A 21 -3.21 -5.82 -9.30
CA ILE A 21 -2.27 -6.01 -8.20
C ILE A 21 -1.16 -6.95 -8.65
N GLU A 22 0.07 -6.46 -8.63
CA GLU A 22 1.29 -7.25 -8.85
C GLU A 22 2.10 -7.22 -7.56
N MET A 23 2.25 -8.39 -6.93
CA MET A 23 3.06 -8.54 -5.73
C MET A 23 4.55 -8.44 -6.11
N ARG A 24 5.34 -7.69 -5.34
CA ARG A 24 6.80 -7.63 -5.52
C ARG A 24 7.53 -8.83 -4.93
N ASP A 25 6.91 -9.53 -3.98
CA ASP A 25 7.38 -10.80 -3.42
C ASP A 25 8.81 -10.76 -2.87
N VAL A 26 9.16 -9.66 -2.21
CA VAL A 26 10.45 -9.54 -1.51
C VAL A 26 10.57 -10.59 -0.40
N ASN A 27 9.43 -10.98 0.21
CA ASN A 27 9.31 -12.07 1.19
C ASN A 27 10.25 -11.96 2.41
N THR A 28 10.72 -10.76 2.73
CA THR A 28 11.53 -10.50 3.92
C THR A 28 11.36 -9.07 4.40
N ALA A 29 11.46 -8.90 5.72
CA ALA A 29 11.56 -7.61 6.41
C ALA A 29 12.81 -7.58 7.32
N ALA A 30 13.86 -8.32 6.95
CA ALA A 30 15.07 -8.44 7.75
C ALA A 30 15.76 -7.08 7.95
N GLY A 31 16.05 -6.74 9.21
CA GLY A 31 16.60 -5.42 9.58
C GLY A 31 15.58 -4.28 9.53
N GLY A 32 14.29 -4.60 9.32
CA GLY A 32 13.20 -3.64 9.37
C GLY A 32 12.82 -3.24 10.80
N GLU A 33 11.93 -2.26 10.90
CA GLU A 33 11.42 -1.73 12.16
C GLU A 33 10.27 -2.58 12.71
N PRO A 34 10.00 -2.59 14.02
CA PRO A 34 8.82 -3.24 14.58
C PRO A 34 7.52 -2.71 13.96
N TRP A 35 6.70 -3.63 13.46
CA TRP A 35 5.38 -3.33 12.90
C TRP A 35 4.29 -3.77 13.90
N PRO A 36 3.46 -2.85 14.42
CA PRO A 36 2.51 -3.16 15.49
C PRO A 36 1.25 -3.88 15.04
N ALA A 37 1.11 -4.16 13.73
CA ALA A 37 -0.14 -4.57 13.09
C ALA A 37 -1.28 -3.56 13.29
N PHE A 38 -2.52 -4.00 13.01
CA PHE A 38 -3.74 -3.23 13.16
C PHE A 38 -4.90 -4.15 13.53
N GLN A 39 -6.01 -3.58 14.00
CA GLN A 39 -7.20 -4.37 14.32
C GLN A 39 -7.74 -5.03 13.04
N SER A 40 -7.74 -6.36 13.03
CA SER A 40 -8.27 -7.19 11.94
C SER A 40 -9.01 -8.39 12.52
N ASP A 41 -10.00 -8.89 11.79
CA ASP A 41 -10.64 -10.18 12.02
C ASP A 41 -9.79 -11.36 11.54
N ASP A 42 -8.72 -11.09 10.79
CA ASP A 42 -7.75 -12.08 10.36
C ASP A 42 -6.69 -12.33 11.45
N PRO A 43 -6.67 -13.53 12.06
CA PRO A 43 -5.75 -13.83 13.17
C PRO A 43 -4.28 -13.87 12.76
N GLU A 44 -3.98 -13.87 11.45
CA GLU A 44 -2.61 -13.84 10.93
C GLU A 44 -2.05 -12.42 10.78
N VAL A 45 -2.90 -11.39 10.88
CA VAL A 45 -2.48 -9.99 11.00
C VAL A 45 -2.00 -9.77 12.43
N GLN A 46 -0.77 -10.20 12.68
CA GLN A 46 -0.07 -10.10 13.96
C GLN A 46 1.07 -9.10 13.86
N PRO A 47 1.55 -8.54 14.99
CA PRO A 47 2.77 -7.75 15.00
C PRO A 47 3.93 -8.49 14.34
N GLY A 48 4.92 -7.74 13.86
CA GLY A 48 6.05 -8.30 13.14
C GLY A 48 7.10 -7.24 12.84
N PHE A 49 7.69 -7.32 11.65
CA PHE A 49 8.66 -6.35 11.17
C PHE A 49 8.26 -5.79 9.82
N VAL A 50 8.65 -4.54 9.54
CA VAL A 50 8.42 -3.84 8.28
C VAL A 50 9.70 -3.21 7.76
N THR A 51 9.96 -3.42 6.48
CA THR A 51 10.91 -2.62 5.70
C THR A 51 10.13 -1.67 4.81
N THR A 52 10.30 -0.36 5.02
CA THR A 52 9.67 0.68 4.18
C THR A 52 10.66 1.19 3.15
N TYR A 53 10.27 1.16 1.89
CA TYR A 53 11.06 1.62 0.76
C TYR A 53 10.77 3.10 0.45
N PRO A 54 11.70 3.82 -0.21
CA PRO A 54 11.59 5.27 -0.45
C PRO A 54 10.29 5.71 -1.14
N GLU A 55 9.74 4.87 -2.01
CA GLU A 55 8.51 5.13 -2.76
C GLU A 55 7.22 4.93 -1.94
N GLY A 56 7.33 4.39 -0.73
CA GLY A 56 6.20 4.13 0.16
C GLY A 56 5.78 2.66 0.25
N PHE A 57 6.28 1.80 -0.64
CA PHE A 57 6.10 0.35 -0.59
C PHE A 57 6.63 -0.22 0.73
N GLN A 58 5.94 -1.21 1.29
CA GLN A 58 6.34 -1.90 2.51
C GLN A 58 6.36 -3.41 2.31
N ALA A 59 7.47 -4.04 2.68
CA ALA A 59 7.55 -5.48 2.88
C ALA A 59 7.37 -5.77 4.38
N ILE A 60 6.37 -6.57 4.73
CA ILE A 60 6.01 -6.86 6.12
C ILE A 60 6.02 -8.37 6.33
N VAL A 61 6.65 -8.81 7.40
CA VAL A 61 6.60 -10.21 7.86
C VAL A 61 6.05 -10.23 9.28
N THR A 62 4.89 -10.86 9.46
CA THR A 62 4.29 -11.01 10.78
C THR A 62 5.07 -12.04 11.62
N ASN A 63 4.91 -12.00 12.95
CA ASN A 63 5.51 -13.00 13.83
C ASN A 63 5.03 -14.43 13.55
N GLY A 64 3.85 -14.56 12.93
CA GLY A 64 3.32 -15.83 12.43
C GLY A 64 3.91 -16.28 11.08
N GLY A 65 4.84 -15.52 10.51
CA GLY A 65 5.49 -15.82 9.23
C GLY A 65 4.67 -15.43 7.99
N VAL A 66 3.57 -14.68 8.16
CA VAL A 66 2.76 -14.23 7.02
C VAL A 66 3.38 -12.99 6.39
N TYR A 67 3.48 -13.02 5.06
CA TYR A 67 3.97 -11.91 4.26
C TYR A 67 2.83 -10.99 3.83
N LEU A 68 2.99 -9.68 4.05
CA LEU A 68 2.10 -8.63 3.56
C LEU A 68 2.90 -7.59 2.77
N GLU A 69 2.26 -7.02 1.76
CA GLU A 69 2.73 -5.85 1.02
C GLU A 69 1.87 -4.64 1.35
N GLY A 70 2.51 -3.57 1.83
CA GLY A 70 1.83 -2.30 2.10
C GLY A 70 2.05 -1.32 0.96
N HIS A 71 0.97 -0.90 0.31
CA HIS A 71 1.01 0.08 -0.78
C HIS A 71 0.39 1.41 -0.36
N LEU A 72 1.05 2.50 -0.70
CA LEU A 72 0.62 3.85 -0.35
C LEU A 72 -0.18 4.48 -1.48
N PHE A 73 -1.41 4.86 -1.19
CA PHE A 73 -2.35 5.48 -2.12
C PHE A 73 -2.50 6.96 -1.83
N LYS A 74 -2.60 7.74 -2.90
CA LYS A 74 -2.89 9.17 -2.84
C LYS A 74 -3.61 9.62 -4.09
N VAL A 75 -4.54 10.56 -3.92
CA VAL A 75 -5.21 11.25 -5.02
C VAL A 75 -4.68 12.67 -5.09
N ILE A 76 -4.41 13.13 -6.30
CA ILE A 76 -4.09 14.52 -6.59
C ILE A 76 -5.19 15.01 -7.53
N ALA A 77 -5.86 16.08 -7.15
CA ALA A 77 -6.86 16.74 -7.97
C ALA A 77 -6.35 18.11 -8.41
N TYR A 78 -6.69 18.47 -9.65
CA TYR A 78 -6.37 19.75 -10.24
C TYR A 78 -7.66 20.47 -10.62
N ASP A 79 -7.73 21.77 -10.38
CA ASP A 79 -8.80 22.60 -10.93
C ASP A 79 -8.46 23.10 -12.34
N ALA A 80 -9.40 23.82 -12.97
CA ALA A 80 -9.22 24.33 -14.33
C ALA A 80 -8.10 25.39 -14.46
N ALA A 81 -7.69 26.02 -13.36
CA ALA A 81 -6.58 26.98 -13.33
C ALA A 81 -5.22 26.29 -13.08
N GLY A 82 -5.22 24.98 -12.85
CA GLY A 82 -4.02 24.20 -12.54
C GLY A 82 -3.64 24.22 -11.05
N ASN A 83 -4.51 24.73 -10.17
CA ASN A 83 -4.27 24.62 -8.73
C ASN A 83 -4.40 23.16 -8.30
N GLN A 84 -3.54 22.74 -7.38
CA GLN A 84 -3.44 21.36 -6.91
C GLN A 84 -3.99 21.23 -5.49
N VAL A 85 -4.71 20.14 -5.24
CA VAL A 85 -5.03 19.64 -3.90
C VAL A 85 -4.69 18.16 -3.81
N GLU A 86 -4.23 17.74 -2.65
CA GLU A 86 -3.81 16.39 -2.37
C GLU A 86 -4.69 15.77 -1.30
N SER A 87 -5.04 14.48 -1.47
CA SER A 87 -5.66 13.72 -0.40
C SER A 87 -4.62 13.37 0.67
N ASP A 88 -5.12 12.99 1.85
CA ASP A 88 -4.33 12.21 2.79
C ASP A 88 -3.88 10.90 2.13
N GLU A 89 -2.74 10.40 2.58
CA GLU A 89 -2.21 9.12 2.13
C GLU A 89 -2.92 7.98 2.87
N ILE A 90 -3.32 6.96 2.12
CA ILE A 90 -3.95 5.76 2.65
C ILE A 90 -3.07 4.57 2.36
N ARG A 91 -2.80 3.75 3.38
CA ARG A 91 -2.04 2.52 3.21
C ARG A 91 -2.99 1.33 3.08
N VAL A 92 -2.81 0.56 2.01
CA VAL A 92 -3.52 -0.70 1.76
C VAL A 92 -2.55 -1.84 1.94
N TYR A 93 -2.97 -2.87 2.67
CA TYR A 93 -2.18 -4.08 2.88
C TYR A 93 -2.75 -5.22 2.03
N VAL A 94 -1.87 -5.87 1.29
CA VAL A 94 -2.18 -6.96 0.37
C VAL A 94 -1.40 -8.18 0.81
N ARG A 95 -1.97 -9.36 0.60
CA ARG A 95 -1.28 -10.64 0.79
C ARG A 95 -1.71 -11.63 -0.26
N HIS A 96 -0.91 -12.69 -0.41
CA HIS A 96 -1.33 -13.85 -1.19
C HIS A 96 -2.60 -14.46 -0.61
N LYS A 97 -3.46 -14.91 -1.51
CA LYS A 97 -4.60 -15.75 -1.12
C LYS A 97 -4.04 -17.03 -0.49
N LYS A 98 -4.63 -17.46 0.62
CA LYS A 98 -4.35 -18.80 1.15
C LYS A 98 -4.73 -19.84 0.11
N GLU A 99 -3.86 -20.81 -0.13
CA GLU A 99 -4.20 -22.00 -0.91
C GLU A 99 -5.29 -22.83 -0.23
#